data_AF-M0MHN3-F1
#
_entry.id   AF-M0MHN3-F1
#
_cell.length_a   1.000
_cell.length_b   1.000
_cell.length_c   1.000
_cell.angle_alpha   90.00
_cell.angle_beta   90.00
_cell.angle_gamma   90.00
#
_symmetry.space_group_name_H-M   'P 1'
#
loop_
_entity.id
_entity.type
_entity.pdbx_description
1 polymer ?
#
loop_
_entity_poly.entity_id
_entity_poly.type
_entity_poly.pdbx_seq_one_letter_code
_entity_poly.pdbx_strand_id
1 'polypeptide(L)'
;MHRRQFLALAASPAFVGAFGSDGREDDLERENGYPVPPDHITEIRDDRDELERYQPKLYLGHLPWSERDETRTDMRGQFGWTAESEEYDVIAHYYWTRYNTQRSVLYYLGLDWGPDEHYLDHEPTIVFRREDGTVEEVWTTGGHHYGLRIDGETGNLSEDRVNGEDTHVNLAVMRPHNHYTEAAFDAEGEFVQEFPTSVPFDSWLDVREQWYDNNRFASTSYEAIEDPFTFYDRDREHWWREDTMDAWFARNVWIPLGLTERDDLEFET
;
A
#
# COMPACT_ATOMS: atom_id res chain seq x y z
N MET A 1 3.36 -35.68 36.74
CA MET A 1 3.98 -34.56 37.51
C MET A 1 5.49 -34.74 37.42
N HIS A 2 6.34 -33.88 36.87
CA HIS A 2 6.24 -32.53 36.32
C HIS A 2 7.30 -32.36 35.21
N ARG A 3 6.95 -31.66 34.12
CA ARG A 3 7.86 -31.23 33.06
C ARG A 3 8.54 -29.91 33.47
N ARG A 4 9.87 -29.95 33.45
CA ARG A 4 10.85 -28.95 33.00
C ARG A 4 10.73 -27.50 33.49
N GLN A 5 11.78 -27.13 34.23
CA GLN A 5 12.34 -25.79 34.40
C GLN A 5 12.52 -25.09 33.04
N PHE A 6 12.05 -23.85 32.94
CA PHE A 6 12.69 -22.73 32.22
C PHE A 6 11.77 -21.51 32.39
N LEU A 7 12.07 -20.64 33.35
CA LEU A 7 11.71 -19.21 33.27
C LEU A 7 12.87 -18.44 33.90
N ALA A 8 13.80 -18.11 33.02
CA ALA A 8 14.89 -17.20 33.26
C ALA A 8 14.38 -15.77 33.11
N LEU A 9 14.87 -14.90 34.00
CA LEU A 9 15.22 -13.50 33.75
C LEU A 9 14.17 -12.63 33.05
N ALA A 10 13.41 -11.92 33.88
CA ALA A 10 12.92 -10.60 33.54
C ALA A 10 14.12 -9.67 33.30
N ALA A 11 14.52 -9.53 32.04
CA ALA A 11 15.34 -8.42 31.58
C ALA A 11 14.38 -7.43 30.91
N SER A 12 14.12 -6.30 31.56
CA SER A 12 13.60 -5.12 30.88
C SER A 12 14.56 -4.79 29.74
N PRO A 13 14.12 -4.74 28.47
CA PRO A 13 14.96 -4.21 27.43
C PRO A 13 15.01 -2.70 27.62
N ALA A 14 16.08 -2.23 28.24
CA ALA A 14 16.55 -0.86 28.07
C ALA A 14 17.18 -0.78 26.67
N PHE A 15 16.46 -0.25 25.69
CA PHE A 15 17.04 0.14 24.41
C PHE A 15 17.23 1.65 24.41
N VAL A 16 18.32 2.08 25.05
CA VAL A 16 18.99 3.33 24.73
C VAL A 16 20.10 2.96 23.76
N GLY A 17 19.80 3.09 22.46
CA GLY A 17 20.76 2.95 21.38
C GLY A 17 20.30 3.88 20.28
N ALA A 18 21.12 4.86 19.94
CA ALA A 18 20.83 5.86 18.93
C ALA A 18 20.47 5.17 17.61
N PHE A 19 19.23 5.34 17.16
CA PHE A 19 18.88 5.16 15.76
C PHE A 19 19.63 6.25 15.01
N GLY A 20 20.71 5.87 14.31
CA GLY A 20 21.34 6.76 13.34
C GLY A 20 20.32 7.04 12.26
N SER A 21 19.97 8.31 12.09
CA SER A 21 19.18 8.80 10.97
C SER A 21 20.03 8.72 9.70
N ASP A 22 20.17 7.53 9.15
CA ASP A 22 20.58 7.36 7.74
C ASP A 22 19.34 7.39 6.83
N GLY A 23 18.18 7.83 7.35
CA GLY A 23 16.97 8.02 6.55
C GLY A 23 17.26 8.99 5.42
N ARG A 24 17.00 8.55 4.19
CA ARG A 24 16.98 9.39 3.00
C ARG A 24 16.11 10.61 3.33
N GLU A 25 16.72 11.78 3.34
CA GLU A 25 15.99 13.03 3.57
C GLU A 25 15.03 13.18 2.40
N ASP A 26 13.78 13.56 2.70
CA ASP A 26 12.75 13.75 1.69
C ASP A 26 13.15 14.96 0.82
N ASP A 27 13.57 14.71 -0.42
CA ASP A 27 14.22 15.73 -1.26
C ASP A 27 13.22 16.62 -2.03
N LEU A 28 11.92 16.45 -1.78
CA LEU A 28 10.89 17.21 -2.47
C LEU A 28 10.86 18.68 -2.04
N GLU A 29 10.71 19.55 -3.03
CA GLU A 29 10.39 20.96 -2.79
C GLU A 29 9.06 21.09 -2.05
N ARG A 30 8.88 22.23 -1.35
CA ARG A 30 7.64 22.52 -0.63
C ARG A 30 7.06 23.87 -0.97
N GLU A 31 5.76 23.89 -1.26
CA GLU A 31 4.97 25.11 -1.45
C GLU A 31 3.86 25.17 -0.40
N ASN A 32 3.74 26.30 0.30
CA ASN A 32 2.76 26.51 1.37
C ASN A 32 2.79 25.45 2.49
N GLY A 33 3.92 24.76 2.67
CA GLY A 33 4.10 23.71 3.68
C GLY A 33 3.80 22.30 3.21
N TYR A 34 3.30 22.13 1.98
CA TYR A 34 3.07 20.83 1.36
C TYR A 34 4.21 20.48 0.41
N PRO A 35 4.58 19.18 0.28
CA PRO A 35 5.42 18.71 -0.81
C PRO A 35 4.90 19.18 -2.17
N VAL A 36 5.77 19.32 -3.15
CA VAL A 36 5.40 19.59 -4.55
C VAL A 36 5.84 18.38 -5.38
N PRO A 37 4.99 17.88 -6.29
CA PRO A 37 5.40 16.87 -7.25
C PRO A 37 6.68 17.30 -7.98
N PRO A 38 7.64 16.38 -8.23
CA PRO A 38 8.91 16.73 -8.86
C PRO A 38 8.74 17.22 -10.30
N ASP A 39 9.72 18.00 -10.78
CA ASP A 39 9.68 18.72 -12.06
C ASP A 39 9.50 17.81 -13.29
N HIS A 40 9.92 16.55 -13.23
CA HIS A 40 9.74 15.61 -14.34
C HIS A 40 8.27 15.21 -14.56
N ILE A 41 7.41 15.38 -13.54
CA ILE A 41 5.97 15.16 -13.67
C ILE A 41 5.35 16.38 -14.36
N THR A 42 5.04 16.22 -15.63
CA THR A 42 4.53 17.30 -16.48
C THR A 42 3.02 17.46 -16.44
N GLU A 43 2.29 16.41 -16.08
CA GLU A 43 0.84 16.45 -15.98
C GLU A 43 0.32 15.69 -14.76
N ILE A 44 -0.65 16.30 -14.07
CA ILE A 44 -1.37 15.74 -12.93
C ILE A 44 -2.86 15.98 -13.16
N ARG A 45 -3.66 14.90 -13.06
CA ARG A 45 -5.11 14.96 -13.28
C ARG A 45 -5.86 13.91 -12.46
N ASP A 46 -7.18 14.05 -12.39
CA ASP A 46 -8.09 13.18 -11.65
C ASP A 46 -9.32 12.80 -12.50
N ASP A 47 -9.10 12.57 -13.80
CA ASP A 47 -10.16 12.13 -14.71
C ASP A 47 -10.75 10.79 -14.23
N ARG A 48 -12.03 10.84 -13.86
CA ARG A 48 -12.71 9.71 -13.24
C ARG A 48 -12.89 8.52 -14.18
N ASP A 49 -13.18 8.77 -15.45
CA ASP A 49 -13.41 7.69 -16.42
C ASP A 49 -12.08 6.95 -16.70
N GLU A 50 -10.97 7.70 -16.75
CA GLU A 50 -9.63 7.12 -16.86
C GLU A 50 -9.26 6.31 -15.60
N LEU A 51 -9.46 6.89 -14.42
CA LEU A 51 -9.15 6.23 -13.15
C LEU A 51 -10.00 4.97 -12.93
N GLU A 52 -11.29 4.98 -13.31
CA GLU A 52 -12.17 3.81 -13.22
C GLU A 52 -11.71 2.65 -14.12
N ARG A 53 -11.05 2.93 -15.25
CA ARG A 53 -10.54 1.93 -16.20
C ARG A 53 -9.35 1.15 -15.69
N TYR A 54 -8.51 1.75 -14.84
CA TYR A 54 -7.28 1.12 -14.33
C TYR A 54 -7.32 0.80 -12.83
N GLN A 55 -8.45 1.05 -12.16
CA GLN A 55 -8.54 0.83 -10.71
C GLN A 55 -8.33 -0.65 -10.34
N PRO A 56 -7.67 -0.93 -9.20
CA PRO A 56 -7.51 -2.29 -8.71
C PRO A 56 -8.83 -2.88 -8.21
N LYS A 57 -8.97 -4.20 -8.36
CA LYS A 57 -10.07 -4.98 -7.77
C LYS A 57 -9.57 -5.71 -6.54
N LEU A 58 -10.37 -5.73 -5.48
CA LEU A 58 -9.98 -6.33 -4.20
C LEU A 58 -10.65 -7.69 -4.00
N TYR A 59 -9.83 -8.72 -3.82
CA TYR A 59 -10.24 -10.10 -3.59
C TYR A 59 -10.22 -10.44 -2.10
N LEU A 60 -11.40 -10.76 -1.57
CA LEU A 60 -11.60 -11.17 -0.17
C LEU A 60 -11.98 -12.66 -0.02
N GLY A 61 -11.92 -13.41 -1.13
CA GLY A 61 -12.42 -14.79 -1.20
C GLY A 61 -11.64 -15.78 -0.34
N HIS A 62 -10.36 -15.49 -0.09
CA HIS A 62 -9.47 -16.30 0.76
C HIS A 62 -9.74 -16.10 2.27
N LEU A 63 -10.36 -14.99 2.66
CA LEU A 63 -10.64 -14.69 4.07
C LEU A 63 -11.84 -15.49 4.60
N PRO A 64 -11.83 -15.90 5.88
CA PRO A 64 -13.01 -16.40 6.58
C PRO A 64 -14.17 -15.39 6.51
N TRP A 65 -15.41 -15.88 6.51
CA TRP A 65 -16.60 -15.03 6.33
C TRP A 65 -16.65 -13.82 7.28
N SER A 66 -16.31 -14.01 8.56
CA SER A 66 -16.32 -12.92 9.54
C SER A 66 -15.28 -11.85 9.25
N GLU A 67 -14.08 -12.24 8.80
CA GLU A 67 -13.02 -11.28 8.45
C GLU A 67 -13.33 -10.57 7.13
N ARG A 68 -13.95 -11.27 6.17
CA ARG A 68 -14.45 -10.66 4.93
C ARG A 68 -15.47 -9.57 5.22
N ASP A 69 -16.45 -9.84 6.07
CA ASP A 69 -17.51 -8.88 6.42
C ASP A 69 -16.95 -7.67 7.19
N GLU A 70 -16.02 -7.92 8.12
CA GLU A 70 -15.28 -6.87 8.84
C GLU A 70 -14.51 -5.98 7.86
N THR A 71 -13.70 -6.58 6.97
CA THR A 71 -12.89 -5.86 5.98
C THR A 71 -13.75 -5.00 5.06
N ARG A 72 -14.88 -5.54 4.58
CA ARG A 72 -15.85 -4.79 3.76
C ARG A 72 -16.48 -3.60 4.50
N THR A 73 -16.70 -3.75 5.80
CA THR A 73 -17.28 -2.69 6.65
C THR A 73 -16.27 -1.62 7.01
N ASP A 74 -14.98 -1.99 7.05
CA ASP A 74 -13.87 -1.12 7.37
C ASP A 74 -13.39 -0.28 6.19
N MET A 75 -13.64 -0.68 4.94
CA MET A 75 -13.34 0.17 3.79
C MET A 75 -14.14 1.48 3.83
N ARG A 76 -13.47 2.61 3.55
CA ARG A 76 -14.02 3.97 3.68
C ARG A 76 -13.86 4.86 2.46
N GLY A 77 -12.99 4.52 1.53
CA GLY A 77 -12.87 5.23 0.27
C GLY A 77 -11.80 4.59 -0.60
N GLN A 78 -11.88 4.85 -1.90
CA GLN A 78 -10.70 4.81 -2.75
C GLN A 78 -10.49 6.21 -3.33
N PHE A 79 -9.25 6.66 -3.42
CA PHE A 79 -8.90 8.00 -3.89
C PHE A 79 -7.85 7.89 -4.98
N GLY A 80 -8.11 8.48 -6.14
CA GLY A 80 -7.28 8.30 -7.33
C GLY A 80 -6.69 9.61 -7.85
N TRP A 81 -5.55 9.52 -8.53
CA TRP A 81 -5.02 10.56 -9.42
C TRP A 81 -4.09 9.93 -10.48
N THR A 82 -3.80 10.67 -11.54
CA THR A 82 -2.97 10.24 -12.67
C THR A 82 -1.80 11.21 -12.83
N ALA A 83 -0.61 10.67 -13.11
CA ALA A 83 0.62 11.41 -13.38
C ALA A 83 1.22 11.01 -14.74
N GLU A 84 1.71 12.00 -15.48
CA GLU A 84 2.57 11.78 -16.65
C GLU A 84 3.94 12.43 -16.44
N SER A 85 4.98 11.81 -16.97
CA SER A 85 6.35 12.29 -16.88
C SER A 85 6.96 12.42 -18.27
N GLU A 86 7.81 13.43 -18.49
CA GLU A 86 8.58 13.54 -19.72
C GLU A 86 9.78 12.58 -19.78
N GLU A 87 10.12 11.95 -18.65
CA GLU A 87 11.24 11.01 -18.54
C GLU A 87 10.84 9.55 -18.77
N TYR A 88 9.54 9.22 -18.69
CA TYR A 88 9.04 7.85 -18.75
C TYR A 88 7.99 7.67 -19.85
N ASP A 89 8.06 6.56 -20.59
CA ASP A 89 7.08 6.18 -21.61
C ASP A 89 5.82 5.50 -21.02
N VAL A 90 5.52 5.76 -19.74
CA VAL A 90 4.38 5.21 -19.01
C VAL A 90 3.60 6.29 -18.28
N ILE A 91 2.32 6.02 -18.06
CA ILE A 91 1.38 6.85 -17.32
C ILE A 91 1.07 6.14 -16.00
N ALA A 92 1.19 6.85 -14.89
CA ALA A 92 0.96 6.30 -13.56
C ALA A 92 -0.46 6.63 -13.08
N HIS A 93 -1.25 5.61 -12.74
CA HIS A 93 -2.53 5.76 -12.06
C HIS A 93 -2.37 5.35 -10.59
N TYR A 94 -2.54 6.32 -9.69
CA TYR A 94 -2.23 6.14 -8.29
C TYR A 94 -3.50 6.17 -7.45
N TYR A 95 -3.76 5.06 -6.76
CA TYR A 95 -4.90 4.81 -5.90
C TYR A 95 -4.49 4.69 -4.43
N TRP A 96 -5.31 5.24 -3.54
CA TRP A 96 -5.23 5.08 -2.10
C TRP A 96 -6.54 4.48 -1.59
N THR A 97 -6.49 3.24 -1.08
CA THR A 97 -7.66 2.62 -0.45
C THR A 97 -7.63 2.88 1.04
N ARG A 98 -8.66 3.55 1.55
CA ARG A 98 -8.77 3.92 2.96
C ARG A 98 -9.52 2.87 3.76
N TYR A 99 -8.96 2.47 4.89
CA TYR A 99 -9.59 1.58 5.86
C TYR A 99 -9.85 2.29 7.18
N ASN A 100 -10.80 1.80 7.97
CA ASN A 100 -11.12 2.35 9.28
C ASN A 100 -10.15 1.90 10.36
N THR A 101 -9.72 0.64 10.29
CA THR A 101 -8.85 -0.01 11.27
C THR A 101 -7.82 -0.88 10.55
N GLN A 102 -6.62 -0.96 11.12
CA GLN A 102 -5.69 -2.05 10.85
C GLN A 102 -5.20 -2.60 12.17
N ARG A 103 -5.35 -3.90 12.38
CA ARG A 103 -4.92 -4.49 13.65
C ARG A 103 -3.42 -4.73 13.57
N SER A 104 -2.68 -4.46 14.64
CA SER A 104 -1.27 -4.83 14.73
C SER A 104 -1.11 -6.35 14.61
N VAL A 105 0.01 -6.86 14.07
CA VAL A 105 0.37 -8.28 14.12
C VAL A 105 0.31 -8.85 15.55
N LEU A 106 0.52 -8.00 16.56
CA LEU A 106 0.41 -8.36 17.97
C LEU A 106 -1.02 -8.73 18.41
N TYR A 107 -2.04 -8.33 17.64
CA TYR A 107 -3.43 -8.76 17.81
C TYR A 107 -3.57 -10.28 17.77
N TYR A 108 -2.92 -10.96 16.83
CA TYR A 108 -2.95 -12.43 16.74
C TYR A 108 -2.18 -13.12 17.88
N LEU A 109 -1.29 -12.39 18.56
CA LEU A 109 -0.62 -12.85 19.78
C LEU A 109 -1.41 -12.51 21.06
N GLY A 110 -2.59 -11.90 20.94
CA GLY A 110 -3.40 -11.44 22.09
C GLY A 110 -2.76 -10.28 22.85
N LEU A 111 -1.83 -9.56 22.22
CA LEU A 111 -1.05 -8.48 22.78
C LEU A 111 -1.39 -7.14 22.12
N ASP A 112 -2.68 -6.86 21.97
CA ASP A 112 -3.16 -5.55 21.52
C ASP A 112 -3.62 -4.72 22.73
N TRP A 113 -2.79 -3.77 23.14
CA TRP A 113 -2.99 -2.96 24.35
C TRP A 113 -2.81 -1.47 24.01
N GLY A 114 -3.66 -0.94 23.13
CA GLY A 114 -3.63 0.49 22.79
C GLY A 114 -4.82 0.91 21.91
N PRO A 115 -5.06 2.23 21.75
CA PRO A 115 -5.82 2.71 20.59
C PRO A 115 -5.13 2.24 19.30
N ASP A 116 -5.92 1.85 18.30
CA ASP A 116 -5.40 1.42 17.00
C ASP A 116 -4.49 2.51 16.41
N GLU A 117 -3.17 2.23 16.37
CA GLU A 117 -2.13 3.14 15.86
C GLU A 117 -2.29 3.38 14.33
N HIS A 118 -3.14 2.61 13.65
CA HIS A 118 -3.40 2.64 12.22
C HIS A 118 -4.83 3.10 11.90
N TYR A 119 -5.46 3.83 12.83
CA TYR A 119 -6.81 4.37 12.63
C TYR A 119 -6.83 5.32 11.42
N LEU A 120 -7.58 4.91 10.39
CA LEU A 120 -7.68 5.60 9.09
C LEU A 120 -6.43 5.51 8.21
N ASP A 121 -5.77 4.36 8.22
CA ASP A 121 -4.65 4.11 7.32
C ASP A 121 -5.10 3.92 5.87
N HIS A 122 -4.15 4.10 4.94
CA HIS A 122 -4.38 4.06 3.51
C HIS A 122 -3.38 3.12 2.84
N GLU A 123 -3.89 2.25 1.98
CA GLU A 123 -3.08 1.29 1.26
C GLU A 123 -2.92 1.77 -0.20
N PRO A 124 -1.70 2.18 -0.60
CA PRO A 124 -1.41 2.65 -1.95
C PRO A 124 -1.38 1.53 -2.99
N THR A 125 -1.71 1.88 -4.23
CA THR A 125 -1.47 1.07 -5.42
C THR A 125 -1.22 2.01 -6.61
N ILE A 126 -0.15 1.79 -7.35
CA ILE A 126 0.17 2.47 -8.60
C ILE A 126 0.03 1.45 -9.73
N VAL A 127 -0.70 1.82 -10.78
CA VAL A 127 -0.78 1.06 -12.04
C VAL A 127 -0.06 1.88 -13.11
N PHE A 128 1.05 1.36 -13.62
CA PHE A 128 1.78 1.93 -14.75
C PHE A 128 1.26 1.34 -16.05
N ARG A 129 0.77 2.20 -16.93
CA ARG A 129 0.31 1.80 -18.26
C ARG A 129 1.11 2.45 -19.37
N ARG A 130 1.17 1.81 -20.52
CA ARG A 130 1.66 2.41 -21.76
C ARG A 130 0.60 3.32 -22.39
N GLU A 131 1.03 4.13 -23.37
CA GLU A 131 0.13 4.95 -24.18
C GLU A 131 -0.96 4.13 -24.90
N ASP A 132 -0.65 2.89 -25.28
CA ASP A 132 -1.59 1.99 -25.97
C ASP A 132 -2.67 1.40 -25.05
N GLY A 133 -2.60 1.68 -23.74
CA GLY A 133 -3.56 1.23 -22.73
C GLY A 133 -3.15 -0.05 -22.01
N THR A 134 -2.08 -0.72 -22.42
CA THR A 134 -1.58 -1.95 -21.77
C THR A 134 -0.97 -1.62 -20.41
N VAL A 135 -1.33 -2.39 -19.38
CA VAL A 135 -0.66 -2.32 -18.07
C VAL A 135 0.74 -2.93 -18.19
N GLU A 136 1.76 -2.17 -17.82
CA GLU A 136 3.15 -2.61 -17.85
C GLU A 136 3.55 -3.24 -16.51
N GLU A 137 3.25 -2.56 -15.42
CA GLU A 137 3.49 -3.07 -14.07
C GLU A 137 2.59 -2.37 -13.05
N VAL A 138 2.44 -3.02 -11.90
CA VAL A 138 1.68 -2.50 -10.77
C VAL A 138 2.56 -2.55 -9.53
N TRP A 139 2.54 -1.49 -8.75
CA TRP A 139 3.14 -1.43 -7.43
C TRP A 139 2.06 -1.28 -6.38
N THR A 140 2.10 -2.09 -5.34
CA THR A 140 1.09 -2.05 -4.27
C THR A 140 1.74 -2.28 -2.91
N THR A 141 0.98 -2.19 -1.82
CA THR A 141 1.56 -2.50 -0.49
C THR A 141 1.75 -4.00 -0.32
N GLY A 142 2.98 -4.41 -0.08
CA GLY A 142 3.38 -5.77 0.26
C GLY A 142 3.88 -5.84 1.70
N GLY A 143 3.43 -6.85 2.45
CA GLY A 143 3.91 -7.08 3.82
C GLY A 143 3.76 -5.87 4.76
N HIS A 144 2.74 -5.03 4.51
CA HIS A 144 2.42 -3.77 5.20
C HIS A 144 3.43 -2.63 5.07
N HIS A 145 4.67 -2.85 4.63
CA HIS A 145 5.69 -1.79 4.58
C HIS A 145 6.36 -1.60 3.21
N TYR A 146 6.28 -2.62 2.35
CA TYR A 146 7.08 -2.71 1.13
C TYR A 146 6.23 -2.43 -0.10
N GLY A 147 6.89 -2.06 -1.19
CA GLY A 147 6.35 -2.19 -2.52
C GLY A 147 6.33 -3.66 -2.92
N LEU A 148 5.15 -4.16 -3.28
CA LEU A 148 4.99 -5.39 -4.03
C LEU A 148 4.82 -5.03 -5.50
N ARG A 149 5.72 -5.52 -6.33
CA ARG A 149 5.65 -5.38 -7.79
C ARG A 149 4.90 -6.55 -8.39
N ILE A 150 3.93 -6.26 -9.24
CA ILE A 150 3.19 -7.24 -10.05
C ILE A 150 3.44 -6.88 -11.52
N ASP A 151 3.88 -7.86 -12.30
CA ASP A 151 4.16 -7.71 -13.72
C ASP A 151 2.86 -7.66 -14.54
N GLY A 152 2.72 -6.71 -15.46
CA GLY A 152 1.50 -6.53 -16.24
C GLY A 152 1.24 -7.62 -17.29
N GLU A 153 2.25 -8.40 -17.70
CA GLU A 153 2.10 -9.50 -18.67
C GLU A 153 1.70 -10.80 -17.97
N THR A 154 2.25 -11.05 -16.78
CA THR A 154 2.07 -12.32 -16.06
C THR A 154 1.12 -12.24 -14.86
N GLY A 155 0.81 -11.03 -14.39
CA GLY A 155 -0.05 -10.80 -13.24
C GLY A 155 -1.52 -11.12 -13.50
N ASN A 156 -2.26 -11.35 -12.41
CA ASN A 156 -3.70 -11.61 -12.45
C ASN A 156 -4.51 -10.33 -12.70
N LEU A 157 -4.63 -9.95 -13.97
CA LEU A 157 -5.50 -8.86 -14.42
C LEU A 157 -6.87 -9.40 -14.88
N SER A 158 -7.92 -8.61 -14.65
CA SER A 158 -9.25 -8.88 -15.15
C SER A 158 -9.69 -7.84 -16.17
N GLU A 159 -10.48 -8.32 -17.12
CA GLU A 159 -11.07 -7.54 -18.21
C GLU A 159 -11.90 -6.33 -17.70
N ASP A 160 -11.65 -5.17 -18.31
CA ASP A 160 -12.55 -4.02 -18.29
C ASP A 160 -13.77 -4.32 -19.15
N ARG A 161 -14.96 -4.19 -18.55
CA ARG A 161 -16.23 -4.53 -19.20
C ARG A 161 -16.53 -3.67 -20.43
N VAL A 162 -15.93 -2.49 -20.54
CA VAL A 162 -16.21 -1.54 -21.62
C VAL A 162 -15.32 -1.79 -22.83
N ASN A 163 -14.01 -1.97 -22.61
CA ASN A 163 -13.02 -2.05 -23.68
C ASN A 163 -12.54 -3.48 -23.99
N GLY A 164 -12.82 -4.45 -23.12
CA GLY A 164 -12.43 -5.85 -23.32
C GLY A 164 -10.93 -6.09 -23.11
N GLU A 165 -10.26 -5.20 -22.38
CA GLU A 165 -8.82 -5.23 -22.11
C GLU A 165 -8.57 -5.57 -20.64
N ASP A 166 -7.55 -6.37 -20.35
CA ASP A 166 -7.17 -6.74 -18.98
C ASP A 166 -6.41 -5.58 -18.32
N THR A 167 -7.15 -4.69 -17.64
CA THR A 167 -6.60 -3.46 -17.03
C THR A 167 -6.72 -3.42 -15.51
N HIS A 168 -7.49 -4.34 -14.91
CA HIS A 168 -7.75 -4.34 -13.47
C HIS A 168 -6.93 -5.41 -12.76
N VAL A 169 -5.87 -5.02 -12.06
CA VAL A 169 -5.13 -5.94 -11.18
C VAL A 169 -6.03 -6.45 -10.05
N ASN A 170 -5.99 -7.76 -9.79
CA ASN A 170 -6.71 -8.39 -8.68
C ASN A 170 -5.78 -8.56 -7.48
N LEU A 171 -6.11 -7.88 -6.39
CA LEU A 171 -5.30 -7.84 -5.18
C LEU A 171 -6.01 -8.57 -4.03
N ALA A 172 -5.35 -9.57 -3.45
CA ALA A 172 -5.83 -10.22 -2.23
C ALA A 172 -5.53 -9.32 -1.02
N VAL A 173 -6.56 -9.01 -0.23
CA VAL A 173 -6.40 -8.18 0.98
C VAL A 173 -5.96 -9.05 2.16
N MET A 174 -4.77 -8.78 2.69
CA MET A 174 -4.16 -9.55 3.76
C MET A 174 -4.41 -8.93 5.13
N ARG A 175 -5.09 -9.67 6.00
CA ARG A 175 -5.27 -9.29 7.40
C ARG A 175 -4.02 -9.64 8.22
N PRO A 176 -3.71 -8.88 9.28
CA PRO A 176 -4.56 -7.86 9.91
C PRO A 176 -4.35 -6.42 9.40
N HIS A 177 -3.33 -6.22 8.58
CA HIS A 177 -2.84 -4.90 8.19
C HIS A 177 -3.51 -4.33 6.94
N ASN A 178 -4.32 -5.11 6.20
CA ASN A 178 -4.96 -4.72 4.94
C ASN A 178 -4.02 -4.45 3.75
N HIS A 179 -2.72 -4.78 3.88
CA HIS A 179 -1.83 -4.80 2.73
C HIS A 179 -2.25 -5.84 1.70
N TYR A 180 -1.61 -5.81 0.54
CA TYR A 180 -2.00 -6.61 -0.60
C TYR A 180 -0.98 -7.71 -0.92
N THR A 181 -1.49 -8.78 -1.52
CA THR A 181 -0.72 -9.71 -2.33
C THR A 181 -1.40 -9.89 -3.68
N GLU A 182 -0.72 -10.49 -4.64
CA GLU A 182 -1.38 -10.89 -5.87
C GLU A 182 -2.47 -11.94 -5.55
N ALA A 183 -3.69 -11.73 -6.07
CA ALA A 183 -4.73 -12.72 -5.91
C ALA A 183 -4.41 -13.99 -6.71
N ALA A 184 -4.76 -15.16 -6.18
CA ALA A 184 -4.53 -16.45 -6.84
C ALA A 184 -5.00 -16.42 -8.31
N PHE A 185 -4.27 -17.09 -9.20
CA PHE A 185 -4.58 -17.15 -10.62
C PHE A 185 -6.01 -17.70 -10.84
N ASP A 186 -6.91 -16.88 -11.41
CA ASP A 186 -8.38 -17.07 -11.56
C ASP A 186 -9.28 -16.38 -10.52
N ALA A 187 -8.71 -15.82 -9.46
CA ALA A 187 -9.47 -15.07 -8.47
C ALA A 187 -9.84 -13.69 -9.02
N GLU A 188 -11.15 -13.45 -9.11
CA GLU A 188 -11.69 -12.14 -9.48
C GLU A 188 -12.04 -11.33 -8.21
N GLY A 189 -11.47 -10.13 -8.12
CA GLY A 189 -11.80 -9.16 -7.08
C GLY A 189 -13.09 -8.38 -7.39
N GLU A 190 -13.52 -7.60 -6.41
CA GLU A 190 -14.63 -6.66 -6.53
C GLU A 190 -14.09 -5.24 -6.46
N PHE A 191 -14.76 -4.29 -7.11
CA PHE A 191 -14.39 -2.88 -6.95
C PHE A 191 -14.75 -2.39 -5.54
N VAL A 192 -13.97 -1.45 -5.01
CA VAL A 192 -14.17 -0.94 -3.64
C VAL A 192 -15.58 -0.37 -3.43
N GLN A 193 -16.16 0.23 -4.47
CA GLN A 193 -17.48 0.86 -4.43
C GLN A 193 -18.64 -0.16 -4.47
N GLU A 194 -18.36 -1.44 -4.78
CA GLU A 194 -19.35 -2.53 -4.78
C GLU A 194 -19.56 -3.14 -3.38
N PHE A 195 -18.71 -2.80 -2.41
CA PHE A 195 -18.86 -3.27 -1.04
C PHE A 195 -20.08 -2.64 -0.33
N PRO A 196 -20.66 -3.31 0.69
CA PRO A 196 -21.97 -2.97 1.27
C PRO A 196 -22.08 -1.62 1.98
N THR A 197 -21.02 -0.81 2.02
CA THR A 197 -21.09 0.60 2.37
C THR A 197 -20.87 1.41 1.09
N SER A 198 -21.59 2.52 0.88
CA SER A 198 -21.37 3.39 -0.28
C SER A 198 -20.01 4.07 -0.16
N VAL A 199 -18.95 3.29 -0.37
CA VAL A 199 -17.57 3.71 -0.28
C VAL A 199 -17.31 4.63 -1.47
N PRO A 200 -16.96 5.90 -1.25
CA PRO A 200 -16.72 6.83 -2.34
C PRO A 200 -15.48 6.41 -3.13
N PHE A 201 -15.52 6.74 -4.42
CA PHE A 201 -14.34 6.84 -5.26
C PHE A 201 -14.18 8.30 -5.63
N ASP A 202 -13.16 8.94 -5.08
CA ASP A 202 -12.99 10.40 -5.17
C ASP A 202 -11.58 10.75 -5.68
N SER A 203 -11.38 12.03 -5.98
CA SER A 203 -10.07 12.58 -6.32
C SER A 203 -9.18 12.63 -5.09
N TRP A 204 -7.94 12.16 -5.22
CA TRP A 204 -6.92 12.39 -4.20
C TRP A 204 -6.53 13.88 -4.13
N LEU A 205 -6.52 14.59 -5.26
CA LEU A 205 -6.16 16.01 -5.33
C LEU A 205 -7.09 16.87 -4.45
N ASP A 206 -8.37 16.52 -4.36
CA ASP A 206 -9.36 17.20 -3.52
C ASP A 206 -9.15 17.01 -2.01
N VAL A 207 -8.54 15.90 -1.60
CA VAL A 207 -8.35 15.52 -0.18
C VAL A 207 -6.90 15.62 0.28
N ARG A 208 -5.97 15.86 -0.65
CA ARG A 208 -4.52 15.89 -0.45
C ARG A 208 -4.09 16.80 0.70
N GLU A 209 -4.41 18.08 0.63
CA GLU A 209 -4.03 19.05 1.68
C GLU A 209 -4.61 18.67 3.05
N GLN A 210 -5.87 18.24 3.09
CA GLN A 210 -6.52 17.78 4.32
C GLN A 210 -5.79 16.57 4.92
N TRP A 211 -5.29 15.64 4.09
CA TRP A 211 -4.57 14.47 4.59
C TRP A 211 -3.22 14.85 5.18
N TYR A 212 -2.50 15.78 4.55
CA TYR A 212 -1.28 16.37 5.10
C TYR A 212 -1.55 17.10 6.43
N ASP A 213 -2.56 17.96 6.50
CA ASP A 213 -2.95 18.69 7.71
C ASP A 213 -3.29 17.76 8.88
N ASN A 214 -3.86 16.60 8.57
CA ASN A 214 -4.20 15.58 9.56
C ASN A 214 -3.05 14.61 9.86
N ASN A 215 -1.83 14.88 9.40
CA ASN A 215 -0.64 14.04 9.59
C ASN A 215 -0.84 12.60 9.11
N ARG A 216 -1.65 12.37 8.06
CA ARG A 216 -1.91 11.03 7.53
C ARG A 216 -0.66 10.36 6.97
N PHE A 217 0.25 11.17 6.46
CA PHE A 217 1.49 10.72 5.84
C PHE A 217 2.71 10.94 6.72
N ALA A 218 2.54 11.08 8.04
CA ALA A 218 3.64 11.40 8.95
C ALA A 218 4.73 10.31 9.00
N SER A 219 4.36 9.05 8.77
CA SER A 219 5.25 7.89 8.71
C SER A 219 5.57 7.45 7.27
N THR A 220 4.95 8.07 6.27
CA THR A 220 5.13 7.79 4.84
C THR A 220 6.22 8.70 4.27
N SER A 221 6.94 8.24 3.24
CA SER A 221 7.81 9.14 2.48
C SER A 221 6.98 10.01 1.56
N TYR A 222 7.23 11.32 1.49
CA TYR A 222 6.50 12.18 0.56
C TYR A 222 6.90 11.90 -0.89
N GLU A 223 8.14 11.49 -1.16
CA GLU A 223 8.53 10.95 -2.47
C GLU A 223 7.63 9.79 -2.89
N ALA A 224 7.33 8.85 -1.99
CA ALA A 224 6.45 7.72 -2.32
C ALA A 224 5.03 8.17 -2.66
N ILE A 225 4.58 9.32 -2.13
CA ILE A 225 3.21 9.82 -2.28
C ILE A 225 3.07 10.70 -3.52
N GLU A 226 4.06 11.57 -3.76
CA GLU A 226 3.99 12.62 -4.78
C GLU A 226 4.71 12.23 -6.07
N ASP A 227 5.65 11.28 -6.01
CA ASP A 227 6.39 10.77 -7.16
C ASP A 227 6.20 9.25 -7.31
N PRO A 228 5.16 8.83 -8.07
CA PRO A 228 4.94 7.42 -8.32
C PRO A 228 6.13 6.78 -9.05
N PHE A 229 6.86 7.52 -9.89
CA PHE A 229 7.89 6.97 -10.75
C PHE A 229 9.15 6.52 -9.99
N THR A 230 9.34 6.94 -8.75
CA THR A 230 10.37 6.36 -7.86
C THR A 230 10.26 4.84 -7.71
N PHE A 231 9.05 4.28 -7.79
CA PHE A 231 8.82 2.83 -7.81
C PHE A 231 9.11 2.21 -9.17
N TYR A 232 8.77 2.92 -10.26
CA TYR A 232 9.03 2.44 -11.63
C TYR A 232 10.53 2.29 -11.89
N ASP A 233 11.32 3.29 -11.46
CA ASP A 233 12.78 3.27 -11.54
C ASP A 233 13.46 2.31 -10.54
N ARG A 234 12.68 1.73 -9.63
CA ARG A 234 13.16 0.88 -8.52
C ARG A 234 14.13 1.59 -7.58
N ASP A 235 14.11 2.92 -7.58
CA ASP A 235 14.87 3.74 -6.65
C ASP A 235 14.28 3.70 -5.23
N ARG A 236 13.07 3.12 -5.09
CA ARG A 236 12.34 2.96 -3.85
C ARG A 236 11.65 1.60 -3.74
N GLU A 237 11.83 0.94 -2.59
CA GLU A 237 11.22 -0.35 -2.27
C GLU A 237 10.18 -0.25 -1.12
N HIS A 238 10.05 0.91 -0.46
CA HIS A 238 9.21 1.10 0.73
C HIS A 238 8.30 2.31 0.60
N TRP A 239 7.01 2.16 0.91
CA TRP A 239 6.11 3.32 0.97
C TRP A 239 6.38 4.17 2.22
N TRP A 240 6.71 3.51 3.32
CA TRP A 240 6.98 4.16 4.60
C TRP A 240 8.44 4.60 4.72
N ARG A 241 8.69 5.52 5.66
CA ARG A 241 10.05 5.96 5.96
C ARG A 241 10.84 4.78 6.56
N GLU A 242 12.03 4.58 6.02
CA GLU A 242 12.92 3.45 6.37
C GLU A 242 13.42 3.51 7.82
N ASP A 243 13.41 4.70 8.43
CA ASP A 243 13.87 4.94 9.80
C ASP A 243 12.81 4.63 10.87
N THR A 244 11.64 4.13 10.47
CA THR A 244 10.58 3.75 11.40
C THR A 244 10.89 2.40 12.06
N MET A 245 10.50 2.26 13.34
CA MET A 245 10.57 0.99 14.06
C MET A 245 9.84 -0.14 13.31
N ASP A 246 8.77 0.23 12.64
CA ASP A 246 7.87 -0.68 11.95
C ASP A 246 8.51 -1.22 10.66
N ALA A 247 9.17 -0.35 9.86
CA ALA A 247 10.02 -0.78 8.75
C ALA A 247 11.16 -1.72 9.21
N TRP A 248 11.79 -1.42 10.36
CA TRP A 248 12.81 -2.31 10.94
C TRP A 248 12.24 -3.69 11.29
N PHE A 249 11.06 -3.75 11.92
CA PHE A 249 10.42 -5.01 12.30
C PHE A 249 9.98 -5.81 11.09
N ALA A 250 9.40 -5.16 10.07
CA ALA A 250 9.05 -5.81 8.82
C ALA A 250 10.29 -6.44 8.17
N ARG A 251 11.38 -5.67 8.03
CA ARG A 251 12.66 -6.12 7.43
C ARG A 251 13.31 -7.28 8.19
N ASN A 252 13.43 -7.15 9.50
CA ASN A 252 14.30 -8.01 10.31
C ASN A 252 13.55 -9.17 10.97
N VAL A 253 12.22 -9.10 11.05
CA VAL A 253 11.42 -10.07 11.80
C VAL A 253 10.33 -10.68 10.93
N TRP A 254 9.43 -9.87 10.35
CA TRP A 254 8.21 -10.41 9.75
C TRP A 254 8.49 -11.14 8.43
N ILE A 255 9.24 -10.49 7.54
CA ILE A 255 9.67 -11.05 6.26
C ILE A 255 10.57 -12.28 6.44
N PRO A 256 11.66 -12.25 7.26
CA PRO A 256 12.52 -13.41 7.42
C PRO A 256 11.83 -14.63 8.04
N LEU A 257 10.82 -14.41 8.88
CA LEU A 257 10.03 -15.47 9.49
C LEU A 257 8.92 -16.01 8.56
N GLY A 258 8.75 -15.45 7.36
CA GLY A 258 7.66 -15.84 6.44
C GLY A 258 6.28 -15.52 7.02
N LEU A 259 6.20 -14.50 7.88
CA LEU A 259 4.93 -13.96 8.38
C LEU A 259 4.30 -12.97 7.39
N THR A 260 5.05 -12.64 6.33
CA THR A 260 4.58 -12.06 5.08
C THR A 260 5.00 -13.03 3.96
N GLU A 261 4.14 -13.30 2.98
CA GLU A 261 4.48 -14.25 1.90
C GLU A 261 5.70 -13.73 1.14
N ARG A 262 6.71 -14.59 1.03
CA ARG A 262 8.11 -14.22 0.77
C ARG A 262 8.50 -14.33 -0.70
N ASP A 263 7.65 -14.92 -1.53
CA ASP A 263 8.05 -15.35 -2.87
C ASP A 263 7.89 -14.23 -3.93
N ASP A 264 7.15 -13.15 -3.61
CA ASP A 264 6.85 -12.06 -4.57
C ASP A 264 7.48 -10.70 -4.20
N LEU A 265 8.20 -10.60 -3.09
CA LEU A 265 8.86 -9.36 -2.68
C LEU A 265 10.28 -9.32 -3.26
N GLU A 266 10.53 -8.41 -4.21
CA GLU A 266 11.89 -8.08 -4.65
C GLU A 266 12.65 -7.53 -3.44
N PHE A 267 13.66 -8.28 -2.98
CA PHE A 267 14.66 -7.79 -2.03
C PHE A 267 15.99 -7.77 -2.77
N GLU A 268 16.54 -6.60 -3.09
CA GLU A 268 17.97 -6.53 -3.37
C GLU A 268 18.74 -6.75 -2.05
N THR A 269 19.59 -7.78 -2.03
CA THR A 269 20.52 -8.08 -0.92
C THR A 269 21.82 -7.32 -1.04
#